data_AF-A0A2V1HQ87-F1
#
_entry.id   AF-A0A2V1HQ87-F1
#
_cell.length_a   1.000
_cell.length_b   1.000
_cell.length_c   1.000
_cell.angle_alpha   90.00
_cell.angle_beta   90.00
_cell.angle_gamma   90.00
#
_symmetry.space_group_name_H-M   'P 1'
#
loop_
_entity.id
_entity.type
_entity.pdbx_description
1 polymer ?
#
loop_
_entity_poly.entity_id
_entity_poly.type
_entity_poly.pdbx_seq_one_letter_code
_entity_poly.pdbx_strand_id
1 'polypeptide(L)'
;MEAEDPTSTPGVAADEFPHGWVRLGRYRWFTGWLAYSGVGVLMLPYVIFQLGSAVARASGFPSGLIAVPLVVVVLAALATVILKWLVPQPWANFDTSEFRTGRRVVPMSELDWAKVEYLPARSNRTNGMLLRFGSPRLRAVFSLRSARGQTIDEDLARHLAEVIERSSIEVPKSSYDPTGKFARYNFPGSVGKADAITLLLNPEEIDRMFLVLLR
;
A
#
# COMPACT_ATOMS: atom_id res chain seq x y z
N MET A 1 13.50 -49.95 33.58
CA MET A 1 13.09 -48.73 34.29
C MET A 1 14.28 -47.82 34.14
N GLU A 2 14.35 -46.90 33.18
CA GLU A 2 13.34 -45.98 32.64
C GLU A 2 13.40 -46.00 31.10
N ALA A 3 12.26 -45.84 30.43
CA ALA A 3 12.23 -45.61 28.98
C ALA A 3 12.39 -44.10 28.74
N GLU A 4 13.41 -43.70 27.98
CA GLU A 4 13.46 -42.36 27.37
C GLU A 4 12.36 -42.29 26.30
N ASP A 5 11.45 -41.34 26.46
CA ASP A 5 10.42 -40.98 25.50
C ASP A 5 11.04 -40.05 24.43
N PRO A 6 11.16 -40.48 23.15
CA PRO A 6 11.81 -39.69 22.10
C PRO A 6 10.88 -38.65 21.46
N THR A 7 9.77 -38.27 22.09
CA THR A 7 8.73 -37.43 21.47
C THR A 7 8.64 -36.01 22.02
N SER A 8 9.76 -35.39 22.38
CA SER A 8 9.81 -33.92 22.47
C SER A 8 10.27 -33.34 21.13
N THR A 9 9.40 -33.41 20.12
CA THR A 9 9.45 -32.48 19.00
C THR A 9 9.39 -31.09 19.61
N PRO A 10 10.40 -30.21 19.47
CA PRO A 10 10.19 -28.81 19.76
C PRO A 10 9.10 -28.38 18.79
N GLY A 11 7.87 -28.22 19.31
CA GLY A 11 6.76 -27.71 18.55
C GLY A 11 7.26 -26.47 17.86
N VAL A 12 7.30 -26.51 16.52
CA VAL A 12 7.42 -25.31 15.70
C VAL A 12 6.34 -24.40 16.25
N ALA A 13 6.74 -23.39 17.01
CA ALA A 13 5.83 -22.41 17.55
C ALA A 13 5.04 -21.93 16.34
N ALA A 14 3.73 -22.22 16.31
CA ALA A 14 2.85 -21.52 15.40
C ALA A 14 3.03 -20.05 15.76
N ASP A 15 3.79 -19.31 14.94
CA ASP A 15 4.13 -17.91 15.17
C ASP A 15 2.83 -17.17 15.52
N GLU A 16 2.65 -16.86 16.80
CA GLU A 16 1.42 -16.30 17.32
C GLU A 16 1.30 -14.89 16.76
N PHE A 17 0.32 -14.67 15.89
CA PHE A 17 0.08 -13.35 15.31
C PHE A 17 -0.24 -12.35 16.44
N PRO A 18 0.19 -11.08 16.31
CA PRO A 18 -0.02 -10.10 17.35
C PRO A 18 -1.51 -9.89 17.61
N HIS A 19 -1.88 -9.96 18.88
CA HIS A 19 -3.25 -9.73 19.34
C HIS A 19 -3.68 -8.26 19.16
N GLY A 20 -4.96 -8.07 18.87
CA GLY A 20 -5.60 -6.78 18.73
C GLY A 20 -5.28 -6.08 17.40
N TRP A 21 -5.40 -4.75 17.41
CA TRP A 21 -5.28 -3.95 16.20
C TRP A 21 -3.82 -3.70 15.82
N VAL A 22 -3.37 -4.39 14.78
CA VAL A 22 -2.04 -4.29 14.20
C VAL A 22 -2.07 -3.32 13.02
N ARG A 23 -1.10 -2.41 12.98
CA ARG A 23 -0.97 -1.44 11.88
C ARG A 23 -0.27 -2.11 10.70
N LEU A 24 -0.95 -2.20 9.56
CA LEU A 24 -0.38 -2.73 8.33
C LEU A 24 0.44 -1.62 7.64
N GLY A 25 1.67 -1.43 8.11
CA GLY A 25 2.70 -0.60 7.48
C GLY A 25 2.66 0.89 7.82
N ARG A 26 3.86 1.51 7.81
CA ARG A 26 4.03 2.97 7.73
C ARG A 26 3.91 3.39 6.28
N TYR A 27 2.79 4.03 5.93
CA TYR A 27 2.51 4.57 4.59
C TYR A 27 3.66 5.46 4.06
N ARG A 28 4.57 4.91 3.22
CA ARG A 28 5.65 5.64 2.50
C ARG A 28 5.20 6.21 1.14
N TRP A 29 3.93 6.10 0.78
CA TRP A 29 3.40 6.63 -0.47
C TRP A 29 3.67 8.12 -0.67
N PHE A 30 3.87 8.90 0.40
CA PHE A 30 4.22 10.32 0.32
C PHE A 30 5.55 10.52 -0.42
N THR A 31 6.56 9.68 -0.18
CA THR A 31 7.79 9.67 -1.00
C THR A 31 7.56 9.22 -2.43
N GLY A 32 6.58 8.34 -2.68
CA GLY A 32 6.19 7.92 -4.02
C GLY A 32 5.51 9.05 -4.81
N TRP A 33 4.53 9.74 -4.21
CA TRP A 33 3.78 10.83 -4.83
C TRP A 33 4.61 12.12 -4.98
N LEU A 34 5.47 12.44 -4.00
CA LEU A 34 6.49 13.49 -4.17
C LEU A 34 7.53 13.13 -5.24
N ALA A 35 7.93 11.85 -5.34
CA ALA A 35 8.87 11.45 -6.39
C ALA A 35 8.23 11.41 -7.79
N TYR A 36 6.92 11.13 -7.88
CA TYR A 36 6.18 11.07 -9.16
C TYR A 36 5.80 12.44 -9.69
N SER A 37 5.42 13.36 -8.82
CA SER A 37 5.12 14.73 -9.21
C SER A 37 6.39 15.59 -9.14
N GLY A 38 7.37 15.34 -10.02
CA GLY A 38 8.44 16.32 -10.25
C GLY A 38 7.87 17.72 -10.51
N VAL A 39 6.69 17.79 -11.14
CA VAL A 39 5.87 19.00 -11.30
C VAL A 39 5.23 19.45 -9.98
N GLY A 40 4.74 18.55 -9.12
CA GLY A 40 4.10 18.92 -7.85
C GLY A 40 5.09 19.47 -6.82
N VAL A 41 6.29 18.90 -6.75
CA VAL A 41 7.39 19.38 -5.88
C VAL A 41 7.99 20.69 -6.40
N LEU A 42 8.01 20.94 -7.72
CA LEU A 42 8.45 22.23 -8.30
C LEU A 42 7.34 23.29 -8.29
N MET A 43 6.08 22.90 -8.44
CA MET A 43 4.93 23.80 -8.41
C MET A 43 4.55 24.20 -7.00
N LEU A 44 4.79 23.38 -5.97
CA LEU A 44 4.52 23.75 -4.58
C LEU A 44 5.24 25.05 -4.20
N PRO A 45 6.57 25.18 -4.34
CA PRO A 45 7.28 26.43 -4.09
C PRO A 45 6.76 27.60 -4.92
N TYR A 46 6.43 27.36 -6.19
CA TYR A 46 5.91 28.39 -7.10
C TYR A 46 4.52 28.90 -6.67
N VAL A 47 3.59 27.99 -6.37
CA VAL A 47 2.24 28.30 -5.87
C VAL A 47 2.33 28.99 -4.51
N ILE A 48 3.19 28.50 -3.63
CA ILE A 48 3.46 29.08 -2.32
C ILE A 48 4.00 30.52 -2.45
N PHE A 49 4.96 30.76 -3.36
CA PHE A 49 5.51 32.08 -3.62
C PHE A 49 4.45 33.03 -4.20
N GLN A 50 3.64 32.54 -5.15
CA GLN A 50 2.57 33.33 -5.76
C GLN A 50 1.49 33.71 -4.74
N LEU A 51 1.03 32.76 -3.90
CA LEU A 51 0.06 33.04 -2.85
C LEU A 51 0.61 33.97 -1.78
N GLY A 52 1.85 33.73 -1.32
CA GLY A 52 2.51 34.57 -0.33
C GLY A 52 2.70 36.01 -0.82
N SER A 53 3.08 36.18 -2.09
CA SER A 53 3.22 37.51 -2.71
C SER A 53 1.88 38.23 -2.90
N ALA A 54 0.80 37.49 -3.18
CA ALA A 54 -0.55 38.05 -3.31
C ALA A 54 -1.10 38.51 -1.96
N VAL A 55 -0.92 37.71 -0.90
CA VAL A 55 -1.32 38.05 0.47
C VAL A 55 -0.52 39.23 1.00
N ALA A 56 0.80 39.28 0.76
CA ALA A 56 1.63 40.42 1.17
C ALA A 56 1.19 41.73 0.50
N ARG A 57 0.83 41.69 -0.79
CA ARG A 57 0.29 42.84 -1.53
C ARG A 57 -1.09 43.26 -1.04
N ALA A 58 -1.96 42.31 -0.72
CA ALA A 58 -3.33 42.59 -0.29
C ALA A 58 -3.44 43.09 1.17
N SER A 59 -2.54 42.64 2.05
CA SER A 59 -2.57 42.98 3.48
C SER A 59 -1.80 44.26 3.84
N GLY A 60 -1.05 44.84 2.91
CA GLY A 60 -0.23 46.05 3.16
C GLY A 60 0.90 45.84 4.18
N PHE A 61 1.20 44.59 4.57
CA PHE A 61 2.19 44.26 5.59
C PHE A 61 3.62 44.47 5.05
N PRO A 62 4.44 45.34 5.66
CA PRO A 62 5.80 45.64 5.18
C PRO A 62 6.80 44.49 5.39
N SER A 63 6.44 43.45 6.15
CA SER A 63 7.29 42.28 6.41
C SER A 63 6.84 41.05 5.61
N GLY A 64 6.87 41.14 4.28
CA GLY A 64 6.66 39.99 3.39
C GLY A 64 7.60 38.80 3.72
N LEU A 65 8.74 39.08 4.35
CA LEU A 65 9.70 38.08 4.83
C LEU A 65 9.16 37.15 5.93
N ILE A 66 8.16 37.55 6.73
CA ILE A 66 7.59 36.73 7.81
C ILE A 66 6.22 36.16 7.40
N ALA A 67 5.42 36.93 6.65
CA ALA A 67 4.11 36.48 6.20
C ALA A 67 4.19 35.29 5.22
N VAL A 68 5.18 35.31 4.32
CA VAL A 68 5.39 34.22 3.35
C VAL A 68 5.69 32.87 4.05
N PRO A 69 6.75 32.73 4.88
CA PRO A 69 7.04 31.46 5.56
C PRO A 69 5.89 30.97 6.44
N LEU A 70 5.16 31.87 7.11
CA LEU A 70 4.01 31.47 7.92
C LEU A 70 2.88 30.87 7.06
N VAL A 71 2.54 31.50 5.94
CA VAL A 71 1.56 30.97 4.98
C VAL A 71 2.04 29.62 4.41
N VAL A 72 3.33 29.47 4.12
CA VAL A 72 3.92 28.20 3.68
C VAL A 72 3.67 27.09 4.70
N VAL A 73 3.99 27.36 5.98
CA VAL A 73 3.86 26.38 7.06
C VAL A 73 2.39 25.99 7.26
N VAL A 74 1.47 26.96 7.23
CA VAL A 74 0.03 26.69 7.38
C VAL A 74 -0.49 25.85 6.22
N LEU A 75 -0.14 26.18 4.97
CA LEU A 75 -0.56 25.40 3.80
C LEU A 75 0.04 24.01 3.80
N ALA A 76 1.32 23.86 4.17
CA ALA A 76 1.97 22.56 4.29
C ALA A 76 1.33 21.70 5.40
N ALA A 77 0.99 22.30 6.54
CA ALA A 77 0.27 21.62 7.61
C ALA A 77 -1.13 21.18 7.15
N LEU A 78 -1.88 22.07 6.48
CA LEU A 78 -3.22 21.78 5.96
C LEU A 78 -3.17 20.67 4.91
N ALA A 79 -2.24 20.75 3.96
CA ALA A 79 -2.00 19.70 2.98
C ALA A 79 -1.69 18.36 3.67
N THR A 80 -0.84 18.36 4.69
CA THR A 80 -0.49 17.15 5.45
C THR A 80 -1.72 16.54 6.14
N VAL A 81 -2.59 17.37 6.73
CA VAL A 81 -3.83 16.91 7.37
C VAL A 81 -4.81 16.35 6.34
N ILE A 82 -5.02 17.06 5.23
CA ILE A 82 -5.89 16.63 4.12
C ILE A 82 -5.41 15.28 3.57
N LEU A 83 -4.10 15.13 3.35
CA LEU A 83 -3.49 13.90 2.83
C LEU A 83 -3.66 12.73 3.81
N LYS A 84 -3.51 12.95 5.12
CA LYS A 84 -3.79 11.92 6.14
C LYS A 84 -5.27 11.52 6.16
N TRP A 85 -6.17 12.45 5.91
CA TRP A 85 -7.62 12.20 5.84
C TRP A 85 -8.04 11.43 4.59
N LEU A 86 -7.49 11.80 3.43
CA LEU A 86 -7.78 11.16 2.15
C LEU A 86 -7.22 9.74 2.06
N VAL A 87 -6.11 9.48 2.76
CA VAL A 87 -5.40 8.20 2.67
C VAL A 87 -5.21 7.60 4.05
N PRO A 88 -6.31 7.09 4.65
CA PRO A 88 -6.25 6.49 5.97
C PRO A 88 -5.44 5.19 5.93
N GLN A 89 -4.70 4.95 7.01
CA GLN A 89 -3.85 3.77 7.10
C GLN A 89 -4.67 2.51 7.41
N PRO A 90 -4.31 1.37 6.80
CA PRO A 90 -4.95 0.10 7.05
C PRO A 90 -4.45 -0.51 8.38
N TRP A 91 -5.37 -1.16 9.08
CA TRP A 91 -5.15 -1.93 10.29
C TRP A 91 -5.83 -3.28 10.13
N ALA A 92 -5.24 -4.33 10.70
CA ALA A 92 -5.84 -5.66 10.79
C ALA A 92 -5.94 -6.07 12.25
N ASN A 93 -7.00 -6.81 12.57
CA ASN A 93 -7.12 -7.54 13.83
C ASN A 93 -7.19 -9.04 13.49
N PHE A 94 -6.17 -9.78 13.92
CA PHE A 94 -6.07 -11.23 13.65
C PHE A 94 -6.90 -12.06 14.62
N ASP A 95 -7.32 -11.52 15.76
CA ASP A 95 -8.20 -12.24 16.69
C ASP A 95 -9.64 -12.29 16.16
N THR A 96 -10.12 -11.15 15.64
CA THR A 96 -11.50 -11.01 15.12
C THR A 96 -11.61 -11.17 13.61
N SER A 97 -10.48 -11.30 12.90
CA SER A 97 -10.41 -11.32 11.43
C SER A 97 -11.07 -10.09 10.79
N GLU A 98 -10.79 -8.91 11.35
CA GLU A 98 -11.31 -7.63 10.88
C GLU A 98 -10.23 -6.77 10.22
N PHE A 99 -10.63 -6.06 9.17
CA PHE A 99 -9.80 -5.13 8.45
C PHE A 99 -10.37 -3.72 8.53
N ARG A 100 -9.55 -2.75 8.93
CA ARG A 100 -9.96 -1.36 9.11
C ARG A 100 -9.14 -0.41 8.26
N THR A 101 -9.82 0.44 7.51
CA THR A 101 -9.20 1.57 6.80
C THR A 101 -9.94 2.84 7.18
N GLY A 102 -9.28 3.68 7.96
CA GLY A 102 -9.83 4.94 8.44
C GLY A 102 -10.97 4.70 9.44
N ARG A 103 -12.18 5.15 9.08
CA ARG A 103 -13.38 4.97 9.92
C ARG A 103 -14.18 3.70 9.58
N ARG A 104 -13.79 2.95 8.55
CA ARG A 104 -14.54 1.77 8.08
C ARG A 104 -13.85 0.51 8.55
N VAL A 105 -14.63 -0.41 9.12
CA VAL A 105 -14.23 -1.77 9.49
C VAL A 105 -15.04 -2.74 8.63
N VAL A 106 -14.38 -3.72 8.04
CA VAL A 106 -14.99 -4.81 7.28
C VAL A 106 -14.32 -6.12 7.69
N PRO A 107 -15.04 -7.25 7.69
CA PRO A 107 -14.42 -8.55 7.91
C PRO A 107 -13.42 -8.84 6.77
N MET A 108 -12.33 -9.55 7.07
CA MET A 108 -11.31 -9.89 6.06
C MET A 108 -11.90 -10.74 4.93
N SER A 109 -12.91 -11.56 5.21
CA SER A 109 -13.62 -12.36 4.20
C SER A 109 -14.40 -11.52 3.18
N GLU A 110 -14.71 -10.24 3.46
CA GLU A 110 -15.30 -9.32 2.48
C GLU A 110 -14.28 -8.74 1.48
N LEU A 111 -12.98 -8.99 1.68
CA LEU A 111 -11.94 -8.61 0.73
C LEU A 111 -11.96 -9.62 -0.42
N ASP A 112 -12.32 -9.17 -1.61
CA ASP A 112 -12.73 -10.03 -2.74
C ASP A 112 -11.86 -9.85 -3.99
N TRP A 113 -11.10 -8.75 -4.12
CA TRP A 113 -10.20 -8.54 -5.24
C TRP A 113 -8.80 -8.11 -4.82
N ALA A 114 -7.81 -8.52 -5.62
CA ALA A 114 -6.45 -8.03 -5.58
C ALA A 114 -5.94 -7.69 -6.98
N LYS A 115 -5.16 -6.61 -7.07
CA LYS A 115 -4.60 -6.07 -8.30
C LYS A 115 -3.17 -5.59 -8.06
N VAL A 116 -2.27 -6.03 -8.91
CA VAL A 116 -0.89 -5.54 -8.98
C VAL A 116 -0.83 -4.42 -10.00
N GLU A 117 -0.41 -3.24 -9.55
CA GLU A 117 -0.14 -2.08 -10.40
C GLU A 117 1.35 -1.85 -10.54
N TYR A 118 1.77 -1.63 -11.77
CA TYR A 118 3.16 -1.39 -12.14
C TYR A 118 3.45 0.10 -12.26
N LEU A 119 4.56 0.51 -11.67
CA LEU A 119 5.06 1.88 -11.68
C LEU A 119 6.36 1.93 -12.51
N PRO A 120 6.28 2.41 -13.77
CA PRO A 120 7.47 2.48 -14.63
C PRO A 120 8.52 3.38 -14.01
N ALA A 121 9.76 2.88 -13.94
CA ALA A 121 10.91 3.68 -13.55
C ALA A 121 11.23 4.72 -14.64
N ARG A 122 11.49 5.98 -14.24
CA ARG A 122 11.77 7.09 -15.17
C ARG A 122 13.24 7.21 -15.60
N SER A 123 14.10 6.25 -15.25
CA SER A 123 15.55 6.19 -15.57
C SER A 123 16.11 4.83 -15.09
N ASN A 124 17.43 4.64 -15.04
CA ASN A 124 18.24 3.46 -14.63
C ASN A 124 17.93 2.90 -13.21
N ARG A 125 16.66 2.67 -12.92
CA ARG A 125 16.06 2.32 -11.65
C ARG A 125 15.13 1.13 -11.86
N THR A 126 14.97 0.33 -10.82
CA THR A 126 14.05 -0.80 -10.83
C THR A 126 12.61 -0.31 -10.86
N ASN A 127 11.76 -1.07 -11.52
CA ASN A 127 10.33 -0.78 -11.58
C ASN A 127 9.68 -0.89 -10.21
N GLY A 128 8.82 0.06 -9.89
CA GLY A 128 8.00 -0.02 -8.68
C GLY A 128 6.81 -0.94 -8.89
N MET A 129 6.40 -1.66 -7.85
CA MET A 129 5.18 -2.46 -7.85
C MET A 129 4.34 -2.21 -6.61
N LEU A 130 3.03 -2.07 -6.85
CA LEU A 130 2.02 -1.86 -5.83
C LEU A 130 1.03 -3.03 -5.85
N LEU A 131 0.70 -3.57 -4.68
CA LEU A 131 -0.43 -4.47 -4.49
C LEU A 131 -1.61 -3.67 -3.94
N ARG A 132 -2.73 -3.72 -4.64
CA ARG A 132 -3.99 -3.11 -4.23
C ARG A 132 -4.97 -4.24 -3.97
N PHE A 133 -5.57 -4.26 -2.80
CA PHE A 133 -6.63 -5.22 -2.51
C PHE A 133 -7.68 -4.56 -1.64
N GLY A 134 -8.88 -5.14 -1.64
CA GLY A 134 -9.99 -4.51 -0.97
C GLY A 134 -11.31 -5.19 -1.27
N SER A 135 -12.36 -4.48 -0.87
CA SER A 135 -13.74 -4.71 -1.23
C SER A 135 -14.29 -3.48 -1.96
N PRO A 136 -15.53 -3.52 -2.49
CA PRO A 136 -16.17 -2.31 -3.03
C PRO A 136 -16.26 -1.17 -2.00
N ARG A 137 -16.29 -1.50 -0.70
CA ARG A 137 -16.46 -0.54 0.40
C ARG A 137 -15.14 -0.04 0.98
N LEU A 138 -14.06 -0.79 0.81
CA LEU A 138 -12.77 -0.51 1.42
C LEU A 138 -11.63 -0.84 0.46
N ARG A 139 -10.62 0.01 0.39
CA ARG A 139 -9.44 -0.23 -0.46
C ARG A 139 -8.17 -0.03 0.35
N ALA A 140 -7.22 -0.93 0.18
CA ALA A 140 -5.88 -0.80 0.73
C ALA A 140 -4.84 -0.93 -0.38
N VAL A 141 -3.74 -0.19 -0.24
CA VAL A 141 -2.66 -0.15 -1.23
C VAL A 141 -1.33 -0.30 -0.49
N PHE A 142 -0.56 -1.30 -0.90
CA PHE A 142 0.74 -1.64 -0.34
C PHE A 142 1.79 -1.59 -1.44
N SER A 143 3.00 -1.12 -1.12
CA SER A 143 4.12 -1.17 -2.05
C SER A 143 4.87 -2.48 -1.82
N LEU A 144 4.87 -3.35 -2.84
CA LEU A 144 5.67 -4.58 -2.84
C LEU A 144 7.14 -4.26 -3.09
N ARG A 145 7.38 -3.33 -4.02
CA ARG A 145 8.71 -2.85 -4.38
C ARG A 145 8.69 -1.37 -4.70
N SER A 146 9.63 -0.63 -4.13
CA SER A 146 9.87 0.78 -4.44
C SER A 146 10.64 0.92 -5.76
N ALA A 147 10.53 2.08 -6.41
CA ALA A 147 11.35 2.45 -7.57
C ALA A 147 12.87 2.53 -7.26
N ARG A 148 13.28 2.34 -5.99
CA ARG A 148 14.69 2.19 -5.58
C ARG A 148 15.09 0.73 -5.33
N GLY A 149 14.25 -0.24 -5.69
CA GLY A 149 14.49 -1.66 -5.44
C GLY A 149 14.19 -2.12 -4.00
N GLN A 150 13.81 -1.22 -3.09
CA GLN A 150 13.46 -1.58 -1.72
C GLN A 150 12.18 -2.42 -1.71
N THR A 151 12.24 -3.61 -1.14
CA THR A 151 11.11 -4.53 -0.98
C THR A 151 10.33 -4.23 0.31
N ILE A 152 9.19 -4.87 0.45
CA ILE A 152 8.40 -4.84 1.68
C ILE A 152 9.19 -5.47 2.84
N ASP A 153 8.94 -4.98 4.05
CA ASP A 153 9.48 -5.53 5.29
C ASP A 153 8.91 -6.94 5.54
N GLU A 154 9.74 -7.87 6.03
CA GLU A 154 9.38 -9.29 6.12
C GLU A 154 8.22 -9.53 7.10
N ASP A 155 8.21 -8.85 8.25
CA ASP A 155 7.10 -8.96 9.19
C ASP A 155 5.83 -8.41 8.56
N LEU A 156 5.89 -7.25 7.91
CA LEU A 156 4.73 -6.70 7.20
C LEU A 156 4.24 -7.64 6.09
N ALA A 157 5.14 -8.29 5.35
CA ALA A 157 4.80 -9.27 4.33
C ALA A 157 4.05 -10.46 4.94
N ARG A 158 4.51 -10.98 6.08
CA ARG A 158 3.87 -12.08 6.82
C ARG A 158 2.47 -11.69 7.29
N HIS A 159 2.31 -10.51 7.89
CA HIS A 159 1.00 -10.01 8.32
C HIS A 159 0.04 -9.81 7.14
N LEU A 160 0.52 -9.30 6.00
CA LEU A 160 -0.31 -9.13 4.81
C LEU A 160 -0.66 -10.45 4.15
N ALA A 161 0.26 -11.41 4.12
CA ALA A 161 -0.01 -12.75 3.64
C ALA A 161 -1.13 -13.40 4.46
N GLU A 162 -1.12 -13.24 5.78
CA GLU A 162 -2.19 -13.74 6.66
C GLU A 162 -3.54 -13.05 6.41
N VAL A 163 -3.55 -11.73 6.20
CA VAL A 163 -4.79 -11.01 5.82
C VAL A 163 -5.35 -11.52 4.50
N ILE A 164 -4.49 -11.72 3.51
CA ILE A 164 -4.88 -12.30 2.22
C ILE A 164 -5.31 -13.75 2.41
N GLU A 165 -4.69 -14.50 3.32
CA GLU A 165 -5.07 -15.87 3.63
C GLU A 165 -6.48 -15.96 4.23
N ARG A 166 -6.90 -14.96 4.99
CA ARG A 166 -8.26 -14.88 5.55
C ARG A 166 -9.28 -14.18 4.65
N SER A 167 -8.86 -13.78 3.45
CA SER A 167 -9.71 -13.09 2.48
C SER A 167 -10.37 -14.04 1.48
N SER A 168 -11.39 -13.53 0.79
CA SER A 168 -12.06 -14.20 -0.33
C SER A 168 -11.53 -13.71 -1.68
N ILE A 169 -10.27 -13.29 -1.75
CA ILE A 169 -9.67 -12.73 -2.96
C ILE A 169 -9.64 -13.77 -4.08
N GLU A 170 -10.35 -13.48 -5.17
CA GLU A 170 -10.35 -14.27 -6.39
C GLU A 170 -10.07 -13.41 -7.62
N VAL A 171 -9.57 -14.05 -8.69
CA VAL A 171 -9.46 -13.38 -9.98
C VAL A 171 -10.86 -13.16 -10.53
N PRO A 172 -11.23 -11.92 -10.91
CA PRO A 172 -12.55 -11.63 -11.45
C PRO A 172 -12.82 -12.45 -12.72
N LYS A 173 -14.05 -12.97 -12.82
CA LYS A 173 -14.53 -13.75 -13.96
C LYS A 173 -15.42 -12.89 -14.84
N SER A 174 -15.34 -13.07 -16.16
CA SER A 174 -16.24 -12.37 -17.09
C SER A 174 -17.35 -13.32 -17.53
N SER A 175 -18.53 -12.79 -17.87
CA SER A 175 -19.63 -13.62 -18.40
C SER A 175 -19.25 -14.33 -19.71
N TYR A 176 -18.27 -13.81 -20.45
CA TYR A 176 -17.78 -14.36 -21.71
C TYR A 176 -16.61 -15.33 -21.52
N ASP A 177 -16.11 -15.46 -20.29
CA ASP A 177 -15.07 -16.41 -19.90
C ASP A 177 -15.30 -16.90 -18.45
N PRO A 178 -16.29 -17.79 -18.25
CA PRO A 178 -16.61 -18.32 -16.92
C PRO A 178 -15.51 -19.21 -16.35
N THR A 179 -14.66 -19.76 -17.23
CA THR A 179 -13.49 -20.57 -16.86
C THR A 179 -12.31 -19.76 -16.37
N GLY A 180 -12.29 -18.45 -16.61
CA GLY A 180 -11.16 -17.58 -16.30
C GLY A 180 -9.90 -17.85 -17.11
N LYS A 181 -9.99 -18.63 -18.21
CA LYS A 181 -8.85 -19.01 -19.04
C LYS A 181 -8.18 -17.78 -19.68
N PHE A 182 -8.97 -16.74 -19.93
CA PHE A 182 -8.58 -15.44 -20.44
C PHE A 182 -8.75 -14.33 -19.41
N ALA A 183 -8.91 -14.66 -18.12
CA ALA A 183 -9.07 -13.67 -17.06
C ALA A 183 -7.91 -12.66 -17.06
N ARG A 184 -6.70 -13.09 -17.45
CA ARG A 184 -5.52 -12.22 -17.59
C ARG A 184 -5.66 -11.15 -18.68
N TYR A 185 -6.28 -11.49 -19.81
CA TYR A 185 -6.55 -10.54 -20.90
C TYR A 185 -7.73 -9.62 -20.56
N ASN A 186 -8.77 -10.17 -19.91
CA ASN A 186 -9.97 -9.42 -19.54
C ASN A 186 -9.74 -8.48 -18.34
N PHE A 187 -8.86 -8.87 -17.41
CA PHE A 187 -8.59 -8.16 -16.17
C PHE A 187 -7.08 -8.03 -15.93
N PRO A 188 -6.39 -7.17 -16.69
CA PRO A 188 -4.95 -7.03 -16.60
C PRO A 188 -4.51 -6.58 -15.20
N GLY A 189 -3.52 -7.29 -14.65
CA GLY A 189 -2.95 -7.05 -13.33
C GLY A 189 -3.76 -7.62 -12.15
N SER A 190 -4.93 -8.22 -12.38
CA SER A 190 -5.65 -8.93 -11.31
C SER A 190 -4.90 -10.20 -10.92
N VAL A 191 -4.76 -10.44 -9.61
CA VAL A 191 -4.04 -11.59 -9.07
C VAL A 191 -4.93 -12.37 -8.12
N GLY A 192 -4.78 -13.69 -8.11
CA GLY A 192 -5.43 -14.56 -7.15
C GLY A 192 -4.74 -14.54 -5.79
N LYS A 193 -5.38 -15.13 -4.79
CA LYS A 193 -4.87 -15.26 -3.42
C LYS A 193 -3.45 -15.84 -3.35
N ALA A 194 -3.24 -17.00 -3.98
CA ALA A 194 -1.94 -17.68 -3.97
C ALA A 194 -0.84 -16.83 -4.64
N ASP A 195 -1.13 -16.26 -5.82
CA ASP A 195 -0.19 -15.39 -6.53
C ASP A 195 0.17 -14.14 -5.70
N ALA A 196 -0.81 -13.55 -5.02
CA ALA A 196 -0.59 -12.38 -4.17
C ALA A 196 0.28 -12.70 -2.94
N ILE A 197 0.09 -13.87 -2.31
CA ILE A 197 0.92 -14.34 -1.20
C ILE A 197 2.35 -14.60 -1.68
N THR A 198 2.52 -15.28 -2.82
CA THR A 198 3.84 -15.51 -3.41
C THR A 198 4.57 -14.20 -3.67
N LEU A 199 3.90 -13.19 -4.22
CA LEU A 199 4.50 -11.86 -4.47
C LEU A 199 4.88 -11.10 -3.19
N LEU A 200 4.17 -11.34 -2.08
CA LEU A 200 4.47 -10.72 -0.79
C LEU A 200 5.68 -11.37 -0.12
N LEU A 201 5.69 -12.71 -0.07
CA LEU A 201 6.71 -13.48 0.63
C LEU A 201 8.01 -13.61 -0.18
N ASN A 202 7.91 -13.63 -1.51
CA ASN A 202 9.05 -13.75 -2.42
C ASN A 202 9.15 -12.52 -3.34
N PRO A 203 9.58 -11.36 -2.80
CA PRO A 203 9.63 -10.13 -3.59
C PRO A 203 10.68 -10.17 -4.71
N GLU A 204 11.56 -11.16 -4.76
CA GLU A 204 12.50 -11.39 -5.87
C GLU A 204 11.83 -12.05 -7.09
N GLU A 205 10.79 -12.86 -6.87
CA GLU A 205 10.03 -13.51 -7.94
C GLU A 205 9.14 -12.53 -8.72
N ILE A 206 8.97 -11.32 -8.19
CA ILE A 206 8.24 -10.22 -8.83
C ILE A 206 8.66 -10.04 -10.29
N ASP A 207 9.96 -10.08 -10.62
CA ASP A 207 10.43 -9.88 -11.99
C ASP A 207 10.17 -11.09 -12.91
N ARG A 208 10.14 -12.31 -12.35
CA ARG A 208 9.79 -13.53 -13.10
C ARG A 208 8.30 -13.62 -13.35
N MET A 209 7.48 -13.42 -12.32
CA MET A 209 6.02 -13.40 -12.43
C MET A 209 5.56 -12.28 -13.36
N PHE A 210 6.25 -11.14 -13.38
CA PHE A 210 5.96 -10.03 -14.28
C PHE A 210 5.98 -10.44 -15.76
N LEU A 211 6.99 -11.20 -16.19
CA LEU A 211 7.08 -11.69 -17.58
C LEU A 211 5.93 -12.64 -17.93
N VAL A 212 5.33 -13.29 -16.93
CA VAL A 212 4.21 -14.22 -17.07
C VAL A 212 2.84 -13.51 -16.97
N LEU A 213 2.77 -12.37 -16.27
CA LEU A 213 1.55 -11.59 -16.08
C LEU A 213 1.25 -10.60 -17.23
N LEU A 214 2.25 -10.28 -18.06
CA LEU A 214 2.11 -9.36 -19.22
C LEU A 214 2.04 -10.08 -20.58
N ARG A 215 2.12 -11.41 -20.62
CA ARG A 215 2.04 -12.23 -21.84
C ARG A 215 0.70 -12.93 -21.93
#